data_AF-A0A2W6BLM7-F1
#
_entry.id   AF-A0A2W6BLM7-F1
#
_cell.length_a   1.000
_cell.length_b   1.000
_cell.length_c   1.000
_cell.angle_alpha   90.00
_cell.angle_beta   90.00
_cell.angle_gamma   90.00
#
_symmetry.space_group_name_H-M   'P 1'
#
loop_
_entity.id
_entity.type
_entity.pdbx_description
1 polymer ?
#
loop_
_entity_poly.entity_id
_entity_poly.type
_entity_poly.pdbx_seq_one_letter_code
_entity_poly.pdbx_strand_id
1 'polypeptide(L)'
;MPVATSETAVAYLKRRGIPEHLATEAGVRFIHLREGQSAVLFPMRDESGCFIAAHARSIVDDRKKTRGPKKICVFATPAAVNADVFAVTEGPIDALSLALAGLSTIAHGSSTLRRRSIQTMSRQETTASIRIRLGMQPSHSS
;
A
#
# COMPACT_ATOMS: atom_id res chain seq x y z
N MET A 1 -14.64 1.58 -9.13
CA MET A 1 -14.51 1.28 -10.58
C MET A 1 -13.06 0.93 -10.88
N PRO A 2 -12.73 0.06 -11.86
CA PRO A 2 -11.35 -0.09 -12.33
C PRO A 2 -10.77 1.26 -12.77
N VAL A 3 -9.44 1.43 -12.71
CA VAL A 3 -8.83 2.69 -13.15
C VAL A 3 -8.93 2.88 -14.66
N ALA A 4 -8.76 1.81 -15.44
CA ALA A 4 -8.85 1.83 -16.89
C ALA A 4 -10.19 2.34 -17.44
N THR A 5 -11.26 2.32 -16.64
CA THR A 5 -12.59 2.82 -17.05
C THR A 5 -12.78 4.32 -16.77
N SER A 6 -11.73 5.07 -16.44
CA SER A 6 -11.81 6.49 -16.12
C SER A 6 -10.62 7.25 -16.71
N GLU A 7 -10.88 8.08 -17.71
CA GLU A 7 -9.86 8.92 -18.37
C GLU A 7 -9.15 9.83 -17.36
N THR A 8 -9.89 10.40 -16.40
CA THR A 8 -9.33 11.25 -15.34
C THR A 8 -8.34 10.48 -14.46
N ALA A 9 -8.65 9.24 -14.10
CA ALA A 9 -7.78 8.41 -13.29
C ALA A 9 -6.54 7.95 -14.07
N VAL A 10 -6.71 7.56 -15.33
CA VAL A 10 -5.61 7.22 -16.24
C VAL A 10 -4.68 8.40 -16.43
N ALA A 11 -5.22 9.59 -16.72
CA ALA A 11 -4.44 10.81 -16.90
C ALA A 11 -3.67 11.18 -15.62
N TYR A 12 -4.28 11.02 -14.45
CA TYR A 12 -3.59 11.23 -13.16
C TYR A 12 -2.40 10.29 -12.98
N LEU A 13 -2.58 8.97 -13.20
CA LEU A 13 -1.50 8.00 -13.07
C LEU A 13 -0.40 8.21 -14.11
N LYS A 14 -0.77 8.53 -15.35
CA LYS A 14 0.17 8.83 -16.43
C LYS A 14 1.06 10.02 -16.08
N ARG A 15 0.50 11.09 -15.49
CA ARG A 15 1.29 12.23 -14.97
C ARG A 15 2.26 11.84 -13.85
N ARG A 16 1.97 10.77 -13.11
CA ARG A 16 2.85 10.18 -12.10
C ARG A 16 3.84 9.17 -12.67
N GLY A 17 3.85 8.96 -13.99
CA GLY A 17 4.69 7.96 -14.65
C GLY A 17 4.22 6.51 -14.43
N ILE A 18 3.00 6.30 -13.93
CA ILE A 18 2.47 4.97 -13.62
C ILE A 18 1.59 4.47 -14.79
N PRO A 19 1.92 3.33 -15.42
CA PRO A 19 1.06 2.70 -16.42
C PRO A 19 -0.26 2.21 -15.81
N GLU A 20 -1.35 2.35 -16.56
CA GLU A 20 -2.69 1.98 -16.09
C GLU A 20 -2.85 0.48 -15.83
N HIS A 21 -2.19 -0.38 -16.62
CA HIS A 21 -2.29 -1.82 -16.48
C HIS A 21 -1.68 -2.28 -15.15
N LEU A 22 -0.49 -1.77 -14.81
CA LEU A 22 0.18 -2.03 -13.53
C LEU A 22 -0.69 -1.61 -12.35
N ALA A 23 -1.31 -0.43 -12.41
CA ALA A 23 -2.22 0.02 -11.36
C ALA A 23 -3.49 -0.85 -11.28
N THR A 24 -4.04 -1.27 -12.42
CA THR A 24 -5.24 -2.11 -12.48
C THR A 24 -4.98 -3.49 -11.87
N GLU A 25 -3.86 -4.12 -12.24
CA GLU A 25 -3.38 -5.39 -11.68
C GLU A 25 -3.10 -5.29 -10.18
N ALA A 26 -2.52 -4.17 -9.72
CA ALA A 26 -2.31 -3.89 -8.30
C ALA A 26 -3.63 -3.64 -7.52
N GLY A 27 -4.77 -3.74 -8.19
CA GLY A 27 -6.08 -3.57 -7.57
C GLY A 27 -6.47 -2.11 -7.33
N VAL A 28 -5.74 -1.14 -7.89
CA VAL A 28 -6.10 0.28 -7.79
C VAL A 28 -7.47 0.49 -8.41
N ARG A 29 -8.29 1.32 -7.77
CA ARG A 29 -9.64 1.66 -8.20
C ARG A 29 -9.82 3.16 -8.28
N PHE A 30 -10.83 3.58 -9.01
CA PHE A 30 -11.29 4.94 -9.10
C PHE A 30 -12.66 5.10 -8.43
N ILE A 31 -12.86 6.23 -7.74
CA ILE A 31 -14.13 6.62 -7.12
C ILE A 31 -14.41 8.11 -7.32
N HIS A 32 -15.68 8.43 -7.54
CA HIS A 32 -16.22 9.78 -7.38
C HIS A 32 -16.74 9.94 -5.96
N LEU A 33 -16.23 10.93 -5.22
CA LEU A 33 -16.65 11.21 -3.85
C LEU A 33 -17.86 12.16 -3.84
N ARG A 34 -17.74 13.28 -4.56
CA ARG A 34 -18.76 14.33 -4.76
C ARG A 34 -18.49 15.01 -6.12
N GLU A 35 -19.38 15.90 -6.53
CA GLU A 35 -19.20 16.70 -7.74
C GLU A 35 -17.84 17.43 -7.72
N GLY A 36 -17.03 17.22 -8.75
CA GLY A 36 -15.66 17.75 -8.84
C GLY A 36 -14.64 17.14 -7.88
N GLN A 37 -14.98 16.08 -7.13
CA GLN A 37 -14.06 15.38 -6.24
C GLN A 37 -13.93 13.91 -6.61
N SER A 38 -12.77 13.56 -7.16
CA SER A 38 -12.47 12.17 -7.56
C SER A 38 -11.14 11.73 -6.98
N ALA A 39 -11.04 10.44 -6.68
CA ALA A 39 -9.86 9.86 -6.04
C ALA A 39 -9.48 8.53 -6.65
N VAL A 40 -8.19 8.24 -6.63
CA VAL A 40 -7.68 6.87 -6.79
C VAL A 40 -7.63 6.20 -5.41
N LEU A 41 -8.09 4.97 -5.34
CA LEU A 41 -8.11 4.12 -4.17
C LEU A 41 -7.07 3.02 -4.33
N PHE A 42 -6.15 2.96 -3.37
CA PHE A 42 -5.17 1.89 -3.24
C PHE A 42 -5.68 0.90 -2.19
N PRO A 43 -5.91 -0.37 -2.57
CA PRO A 43 -6.39 -1.37 -1.63
C PRO A 43 -5.31 -1.73 -0.62
N MET A 44 -5.68 -1.77 0.65
CA MET A 44 -4.80 -2.17 1.74
C MET A 44 -5.26 -3.53 2.24
N ARG A 45 -4.32 -4.47 2.33
CA ARG A 45 -4.55 -5.85 2.70
C ARG A 45 -3.86 -6.20 4.00
N ASP A 46 -4.44 -7.12 4.75
CA ASP A 46 -3.78 -7.76 5.89
C ASP A 46 -2.87 -8.92 5.43
N GLU A 47 -2.28 -9.62 6.39
CA GLU A 47 -1.39 -10.78 6.16
C GLU A 47 -2.08 -11.96 5.46
N SER A 48 -3.41 -12.08 5.59
CA SER A 48 -4.20 -13.09 4.88
C SER A 48 -4.49 -12.71 3.42
N GLY A 49 -4.08 -11.51 3.00
CA GLY A 49 -4.41 -10.94 1.70
C GLY A 49 -5.81 -10.33 1.64
N CYS A 50 -6.55 -10.32 2.75
CA CYS A 50 -7.89 -9.77 2.82
C CYS A 50 -7.87 -8.25 2.77
N PHE A 51 -8.75 -7.65 1.96
CA PHE A 51 -8.92 -6.20 1.89
C PHE A 51 -9.59 -5.70 3.17
N ILE A 52 -8.90 -4.84 3.92
CA ILE A 52 -9.41 -4.30 5.19
C ILE A 52 -9.43 -2.77 5.24
N ALA A 53 -8.71 -2.10 4.35
CA ALA A 53 -8.65 -0.65 4.30
C ALA A 53 -8.38 -0.13 2.88
N ALA A 54 -8.59 1.17 2.66
CA ALA A 54 -8.21 1.83 1.42
C ALA A 54 -7.48 3.14 1.71
N HIS A 55 -6.44 3.41 0.92
CA HIS A 55 -5.84 4.73 0.80
C HIS A 55 -6.45 5.46 -0.39
N ALA A 56 -7.11 6.57 -0.14
CA ALA A 56 -7.60 7.47 -1.17
C ALA A 56 -6.58 8.59 -1.38
N ARG A 57 -6.18 8.82 -2.64
CA ARG A 57 -5.47 10.02 -3.07
C ARG A 57 -6.40 10.79 -3.99
N SER A 58 -6.71 12.03 -3.60
CA SER A 58 -7.49 12.91 -4.45
C SER A 58 -6.71 13.25 -5.71
N ILE A 59 -7.44 13.38 -6.81
CA ILE A 59 -6.88 13.72 -8.12
C ILE A 59 -6.91 15.24 -8.34
N VAL A 60 -7.73 15.94 -7.56
CA VAL A 60 -8.02 17.38 -7.72
C VAL A 60 -7.22 18.22 -6.72
N ASP A 61 -7.15 17.77 -5.47
CA ASP A 61 -6.32 18.36 -4.43
C ASP A 61 -5.29 17.31 -3.97
N ASP A 62 -4.10 17.71 -3.52
CA ASP A 62 -3.04 16.74 -3.16
C ASP A 62 -3.33 15.99 -1.83
N ARG A 63 -4.60 15.98 -1.40
CA ARG A 63 -5.04 15.40 -0.13
C ARG A 63 -5.06 13.89 -0.21
N LYS A 64 -4.69 13.26 0.90
CA LYS A 64 -4.78 11.82 1.12
C LYS A 64 -5.69 11.52 2.29
N LYS A 65 -6.50 10.46 2.17
CA LYS A 65 -7.37 9.96 3.24
C LYS A 65 -7.33 8.46 3.31
N THR A 66 -7.14 7.92 4.50
CA THR A 66 -7.18 6.48 4.75
C THR A 66 -8.48 6.12 5.47
N ARG A 67 -9.18 5.08 5.01
CA ARG A 67 -10.35 4.52 5.69
C ARG A 67 -10.10 3.03 5.99
N GLY A 68 -10.37 2.61 7.22
CA GLY A 68 -10.15 1.25 7.72
C GLY A 68 -9.05 1.17 8.80
N PRO A 69 -8.75 -0.03 9.31
CA PRO A 69 -7.74 -0.25 10.36
C PRO A 69 -6.35 0.14 9.85
N LYS A 70 -5.71 1.12 10.49
CA LYS A 70 -4.42 1.67 10.03
C LYS A 70 -3.18 0.92 10.53
N LYS A 71 -3.35 -0.03 11.45
CA LYS A 71 -2.22 -0.57 12.23
C LYS A 71 -1.61 -1.85 11.66
N ILE A 72 -2.26 -2.54 10.73
CA ILE A 72 -1.79 -3.84 10.21
C ILE A 72 -2.27 -4.02 8.75
N CYS A 73 -1.87 -3.12 7.85
CA CYS A 73 -2.20 -3.29 6.43
C CYS A 73 -1.15 -2.72 5.49
N VAL A 74 -1.04 -3.33 4.32
CA VAL A 74 -0.12 -2.95 3.24
C VAL A 74 -0.83 -2.87 1.91
N PHE A 75 -0.41 -1.94 1.07
CA PHE A 75 -0.66 -2.03 -0.37
C PHE A 75 0.45 -2.89 -0.97
N ALA A 76 0.10 -3.85 -1.83
CA ALA A 76 1.05 -4.74 -2.47
C ALA A 76 0.94 -4.62 -3.99
N THR A 77 2.07 -4.52 -4.69
CA THR A 77 2.10 -4.60 -6.15
C THR A 77 1.93 -6.06 -6.59
N PRO A 78 1.57 -6.34 -7.86
CA PRO A 78 1.20 -7.69 -8.30
C PRO A 78 2.29 -8.73 -8.00
N ALA A 79 3.56 -8.38 -8.28
CA ALA A 79 4.70 -9.26 -8.03
C ALA A 79 4.96 -9.51 -6.54
N ALA A 80 4.57 -8.59 -5.65
CA ALA A 80 4.83 -8.69 -4.21
C ALA A 80 4.01 -9.78 -3.51
N VAL A 81 2.86 -10.18 -4.07
CA VAL A 81 1.95 -11.16 -3.44
C VAL A 81 2.60 -12.53 -3.24
N ASN A 82 3.49 -12.91 -4.16
CA ASN A 82 4.15 -14.23 -4.16
C ASN A 82 5.68 -14.12 -4.06
N ALA A 83 6.21 -12.93 -3.78
CA ALA A 83 7.65 -12.74 -3.71
C ALA A 83 8.21 -13.20 -2.37
N ASP A 84 9.35 -13.89 -2.41
CA ASP A 84 10.11 -14.21 -1.20
C ASP A 84 10.82 -12.99 -0.62
N VAL A 85 11.09 -12.00 -1.48
CA VAL A 85 11.81 -10.77 -1.18
C VAL A 85 11.07 -9.58 -1.79
N PHE A 86 10.88 -8.52 -1.01
CA PHE A 86 10.25 -7.30 -1.50
C PHE A 86 10.86 -6.03 -0.91
N ALA A 87 10.74 -4.94 -1.67
CA ALA A 87 11.03 -3.58 -1.20
C ALA A 87 9.85 -3.04 -0.37
N VAL A 88 10.16 -2.17 0.58
CA VAL A 88 9.17 -1.53 1.45
C VAL A 88 9.21 -0.02 1.24
N THR A 89 8.04 0.59 1.07
CA THR A 89 7.87 2.03 0.85
C THR A 89 6.80 2.62 1.77
N GLU A 90 6.74 3.95 1.85
CA GLU A 90 5.72 4.66 2.65
C GLU A 90 4.42 4.92 1.88
N GLY A 91 4.46 4.85 0.54
CA GLY A 91 3.40 5.35 -0.32
C GLY A 91 3.05 4.39 -1.46
N PRO A 92 1.77 4.16 -1.77
CA PRO A 92 1.37 3.32 -2.89
C PRO A 92 1.90 3.77 -4.26
N ILE A 93 2.07 5.08 -4.47
CA ILE A 93 2.70 5.59 -5.69
C ILE A 93 4.18 5.20 -5.77
N ASP A 94 4.93 5.31 -4.67
CA ASP A 94 6.32 4.90 -4.63
C ASP A 94 6.46 3.39 -4.87
N ALA A 95 5.54 2.60 -4.29
CA ALA A 95 5.48 1.16 -4.55
C ALA A 95 5.24 0.83 -6.03
N LEU A 96 4.32 1.54 -6.69
CA LEU A 96 4.07 1.36 -8.12
C LEU A 96 5.28 1.79 -8.97
N SER A 97 5.98 2.85 -8.59
CA SER A 97 7.21 3.29 -9.26
C SER A 97 8.33 2.25 -9.16
N LEU A 98 8.52 1.64 -7.98
CA LEU A 98 9.51 0.57 -7.81
C LEU A 98 9.11 -0.72 -8.53
N ALA A 99 7.82 -1.05 -8.55
CA ALA A 99 7.33 -2.18 -9.36
C ALA A 99 7.52 -1.96 -10.86
N LEU A 100 7.36 -0.72 -11.34
CA LEU A 100 7.70 -0.37 -12.71
C LEU A 100 9.20 -0.58 -13.00
N ALA A 101 10.06 -0.39 -12.00
CA ALA A 101 11.49 -0.69 -12.08
C ALA A 101 11.82 -2.20 -11.90
N GLY A 102 10.81 -3.07 -11.84
CA GLY A 102 10.99 -4.53 -11.74
C GLY A 102 11.11 -5.06 -10.31
N LEU A 103 10.84 -4.25 -9.28
CA LEU A 103 10.93 -4.67 -7.88
C LEU A 103 9.57 -5.10 -7.31
N SER A 104 9.49 -6.31 -6.78
CA SER A 104 8.39 -6.71 -5.89
C SER A 104 8.32 -5.75 -4.70
N THR A 105 7.21 -5.03 -4.52
CA THR A 105 7.16 -3.91 -3.57
C THR A 105 5.84 -3.84 -2.80
N ILE A 106 5.94 -3.48 -1.52
CA ILE A 106 4.79 -3.13 -0.68
C ILE A 106 4.89 -1.68 -0.18
N ALA A 107 3.75 -1.08 0.15
CA ALA A 107 3.66 0.20 0.83
C ALA A 107 2.86 0.07 2.13
N HIS A 108 3.37 0.64 3.22
CA HIS A 108 2.73 0.55 4.53
C HIS A 108 1.63 1.60 4.73
N GLY A 109 0.56 1.22 5.45
CA GLY A 109 -0.62 2.06 5.66
C GLY A 109 -0.54 3.12 6.78
N SER A 110 0.59 3.21 7.49
CA SER A 110 0.75 4.09 8.66
C SER A 110 1.62 5.30 8.35
N SER A 111 1.25 6.46 8.90
CA SER A 111 2.00 7.72 8.81
C SER A 111 3.29 7.77 9.63
N THR A 112 3.76 6.64 10.16
CA THR A 112 4.89 6.60 11.10
C THR A 112 5.90 5.52 10.69
N LEU A 113 6.47 5.62 9.49
CA LEU A 113 7.77 5.00 9.23
C LEU A 113 8.83 5.97 9.77
N ARG A 114 9.18 5.82 11.05
CA ARG A 114 10.27 6.62 11.62
C ARG A 114 11.58 6.06 11.05
N ARG A 115 12.07 6.68 9.97
CA ARG A 115 13.39 6.52 9.32
C ARG A 115 14.23 5.38 9.89
N ARG A 116 14.12 4.18 9.35
CA ARG A 116 15.22 3.20 9.27
C ARG A 116 15.01 2.30 8.07
N SER A 117 15.98 2.35 7.15
CA SER A 117 16.44 1.29 6.25
C SER A 117 15.44 0.69 5.25
N ILE A 118 15.78 0.81 3.96
CA ILE A 118 15.37 -0.15 2.92
C ILE A 118 15.87 -1.51 3.42
N GLN A 119 14.96 -2.35 3.90
CA GLN A 119 15.27 -3.68 4.37
C GLN A 119 14.56 -4.66 3.45
N THR A 120 15.36 -5.44 2.73
CA THR A 120 14.93 -6.61 1.96
C THR A 120 14.38 -7.62 2.97
N MET A 121 13.05 -7.69 3.12
CA MET A 121 12.44 -8.64 4.04
C MET A 121 12.19 -9.97 3.34
N SER A 122 12.75 -11.05 3.88
CA SER A 122 12.49 -12.43 3.46
C SER A 122 11.17 -12.92 4.07
N ARG A 123 10.38 -13.70 3.33
CA ARG A 123 9.12 -14.31 3.80
C ARG A 123 9.26 -15.13 5.11
N GLN A 124 10.48 -15.55 5.47
CA GLN A 124 10.76 -16.23 6.74
C GLN A 124 10.88 -15.29 7.96
N GLU A 125 11.09 -13.98 7.78
CA GLU A 125 11.31 -13.03 8.87
C GLU A 125 10.02 -12.40 9.43
N THR A 126 8.89 -12.59 8.75
CA THR A 126 7.57 -12.05 9.16
C THR A 126 7.06 -12.69 10.46
N THR A 127 7.43 -13.94 10.76
CA THR A 127 7.01 -14.61 12.01
C THR A 127 7.79 -14.11 13.23
N ALA A 128 9.00 -13.57 13.06
CA ALA A 128 9.86 -13.18 14.19
C ALA A 128 9.76 -11.68 14.54
N SER A 129 9.38 -10.81 13.60
CA SER A 129 9.46 -9.35 13.80
C SER A 129 8.17 -8.69 14.31
N ILE A 130 7.04 -9.42 14.33
CA ILE A 130 5.75 -8.96 14.89
C ILE A 130 5.72 -9.09 16.44
N ARG A 131 6.84 -9.42 17.08
CA ARG A 131 6.95 -9.49 18.56
C ARG A 131 7.51 -8.22 19.22
N ILE A 132 7.65 -7.11 18.51
CA ILE A 132 8.10 -5.85 19.11
C ILE A 132 6.87 -5.01 19.51
N ARG A 133 6.61 -4.96 20.83
CA ARG A 133 5.64 -4.14 21.58
C ARG A 133 4.17 -4.59 21.60
N LEU A 134 3.93 -5.75 22.22
CA LEU A 134 2.87 -5.84 23.23
C LEU A 134 3.58 -5.94 24.58
N GLY A 135 3.45 -4.90 25.40
CA GLY A 135 4.00 -4.89 26.75
C GLY A 135 3.30 -5.95 27.60
N MET A 136 3.98 -7.07 27.83
CA MET A 136 3.73 -7.95 28.97
C MET A 136 5.06 -8.09 29.70
N GLN A 137 5.11 -7.52 30.91
CA GLN A 137 6.20 -7.76 31.86
C GLN A 137 6.25 -9.25 32.17
N PRO A 138 7.44 -9.88 32.26
CA PRO A 138 7.55 -11.23 32.77
C PRO A 138 7.26 -11.20 34.28
N SER A 139 6.12 -11.73 34.70
CA SER A 139 5.93 -12.13 36.09
C SER A 139 6.75 -13.39 36.31
N HIS A 140 7.89 -13.24 36.99
CA HIS A 140 8.61 -14.38 37.57
C HIS A 140 7.74 -15.03 38.65
N SER A 141 7.73 -16.36 38.59
CA SER A 141 7.07 -17.28 39.49
C SER A 141 7.56 -17.14 40.94
N SER A 142 6.67 -17.38 41.88
CA SER A 142 6.92 -18.22 43.07
C SER A 142 5.60 -18.87 43.47
#